data_AF-A0A958M138-F1
#
_entry.id   AF-A0A958M138-F1
#
_cell.length_a   1.000
_cell.length_b   1.000
_cell.length_c   1.000
_cell.angle_alpha   90.00
_cell.angle_beta   90.00
_cell.angle_gamma   90.00
#
_symmetry.space_group_name_H-M   'P 1'
#
loop_
_entity.id
_entity.type
_entity.pdbx_description
1 polymer ?
#
loop_
_entity_poly.entity_id
_entity_poly.type
_entity_poly.pdbx_seq_one_letter_code
_entity_poly.pdbx_strand_id
1 'polypeptide(L)' 'MDKILVPVAAGPKNKHINVTNDGATILRSMHVDNPAAKILIDISKTQDEEVGDGTTTVAVMAGELLR' A
#
# COMPACT_ATOMS: atom_id res chain seq x y z
N MET A 1 12.11 6.35 0.08
CA MET A 1 12.26 6.73 1.49
C MET A 1 11.28 5.88 2.26
N ASP A 2 11.77 5.19 3.28
CA ASP A 2 10.98 4.20 4.00
C ASP A 2 9.84 4.85 4.79
N LYS A 3 8.76 4.10 4.98
CA LYS A 3 7.60 4.51 5.77
C LYS A 3 7.48 3.61 6.99
N ILE A 4 7.12 4.23 8.11
CA ILE A 4 6.79 3.53 9.35
C ILE A 4 5.29 3.20 9.31
N LEU A 5 4.97 1.92 9.40
CA LEU A 5 3.61 1.39 9.39
C LEU A 5 3.23 1.01 10.82
N VAL A 6 2.16 1.63 11.34
CA VAL A 6 1.66 1.40 12.69
C VAL A 6 0.26 0.77 12.62
N PRO A 7 0.06 -0.45 13.15
CA PRO A 7 -1.25 -1.10 13.12
C PRO A 7 -2.28 -0.34 13.97
N VAL A 8 -3.46 -0.09 13.40
CA VAL A 8 -4.57 0.63 14.06
C VAL A 8 -5.27 -0.24 15.12
N ALA A 9 -5.32 -1.56 14.91
CA ALA A 9 -6.09 -2.50 15.74
C ALA A 9 -5.28 -3.17 16.88
N ALA A 10 -4.01 -2.81 17.06
CA ALA A 10 -3.17 -3.46 18.07
C ALA A 10 -3.51 -2.96 19.48
N GLY A 11 -4.22 -3.79 20.26
CA GLY A 11 -4.24 -3.68 21.72
C GLY A 11 -2.80 -3.69 22.31
N PRO A 12 -2.63 -3.35 23.61
CA PRO A 12 -1.35 -2.98 24.20
C PRO A 12 -0.23 -4.04 24.13
N LYS A 13 -0.51 -5.26 23.66
CA LYS A 13 0.43 -6.38 23.64
C LYS A 13 0.99 -6.76 22.27
N ASN A 14 0.60 -6.10 21.16
CA ASN A 14 1.12 -6.47 19.83
C ASN A 14 1.27 -5.28 18.85
N LYS A 15 2.07 -4.26 19.23
CA LYS A 15 2.51 -3.20 18.29
C LYS A 15 3.66 -3.70 17.43
N HIS A 16 3.37 -4.49 16.39
CA HIS A 16 4.37 -4.81 15.38
C HIS A 16 4.53 -3.60 14.45
N ILE A 17 5.55 -2.77 14.71
CA ILE A 17 5.91 -1.65 13.85
C ILE A 17 6.70 -2.21 12.66
N ASN A 18 6.25 -1.92 11.45
CA ASN A 18 6.95 -2.32 10.23
C ASN A 18 7.56 -1.08 9.56
N VAL A 19 8.75 -1.21 9.00
CA VAL A 19 9.43 -0.14 8.26
C VAL A 19 9.76 -0.68 6.88
N THR A 20 9.19 -0.07 5.84
CA THR A 20 9.35 -0.56 4.47
C THR A 20 9.24 0.57 3.45
N ASN A 21 9.86 0.36 2.30
CA ASN A 21 9.75 1.21 1.11
C ASN A 21 8.89 0.55 0.01
N ASP A 22 8.42 -0.69 0.22
CA ASP A 22 7.59 -1.37 -0.78
C ASP A 22 6.20 -0.74 -0.85
N GLY A 23 5.83 -0.26 -2.04
CA GLY A 23 4.57 0.43 -2.29
C GLY A 23 3.37 -0.47 -2.01
N ALA A 24 3.41 -1.74 -2.40
CA ALA A 24 2.28 -2.65 -2.20
C ALA A 24 2.04 -2.93 -0.70
N THR A 25 3.11 -3.15 0.07
CA THR A 25 3.03 -3.35 1.53
C THR A 25 2.54 -2.09 2.25
N ILE A 26 3.01 -0.91 1.83
CA ILE A 26 2.51 0.37 2.37
C ILE A 26 1.01 0.52 2.07
N LEU A 27 0.59 0.33 0.82
CA LEU A 27 -0.79 0.50 0.40
C LEU A 27 -1.75 -0.50 1.09
N ARG A 28 -1.33 -1.75 1.28
CA ARG A 28 -2.10 -2.78 2.01
C ARG A 28 -2.31 -2.47 3.49
N SER A 29 -1.40 -1.71 4.10
CA SER A 29 -1.45 -1.39 5.53
C SER A 29 -2.22 -0.10 5.81
N MET A 30 -2.59 0.65 4.78
CA MET A 30 -3.47 1.82 4.91
C MET A 30 -4.93 1.40 5.09
N HIS A 31 -5.60 1.99 6.08
CA HIS A 31 -7.05 1.85 6.22
C HIS A 31 -7.74 2.88 5.33
N VAL A 32 -8.42 2.41 4.28
CA VAL A 32 -9.07 3.27 3.28
C VAL A 32 -10.49 2.81 2.98
N ASP A 33 -11.46 3.72 3.14
CA ASP A 33 -12.88 3.43 2.88
C ASP A 33 -13.30 3.76 1.44
N ASN A 34 -12.58 4.68 0.77
CA ASN A 34 -12.91 5.13 -0.57
C ASN A 34 -12.78 3.99 -1.60
N PRO A 35 -13.85 3.64 -2.36
CA PRO A 35 -13.79 2.55 -3.34
C PRO A 35 -12.78 2.76 -4.47
N ALA A 36 -12.62 3.99 -4.98
CA ALA A 36 -11.65 4.28 -6.03
C ALA A 36 -10.21 4.10 -5.53
N ALA A 37 -9.94 4.47 -4.27
CA ALA A 37 -8.64 4.22 -3.66
C ALA A 37 -8.37 2.71 -3.44
N LYS A 38 -9.39 1.90 -3.13
CA LYS A 38 -9.24 0.43 -3.07
C LYS A 38 -8.81 -0.15 -4.42
N ILE A 39 -9.36 0.35 -5.53
CA ILE A 39 -8.95 -0.07 -6.88
C ILE A 39 -7.45 0.25 -7.11
N LEU A 40 -6.97 1.42 -6.68
CA LEU A 40 -5.54 1.78 -6.81
C LEU A 40 -4.64 0.87 -5.97
N ILE A 41 -5.09 0.47 -4.78
CA ILE A 41 -4.37 -0.50 -3.92
C ILE A 41 -4.33 -1.87 -4.61
N ASP A 42 -5.46 -2.32 -5.17
CA ASP A 42 -5.55 -3.61 -5.86
C ASP A 42 -4.63 -3.68 -7.07
N ILE A 43 -4.53 -2.61 -7.86
CA ILE A 43 -3.60 -2.52 -9.00
C ILE A 43 -2.14 -2.71 -8.54
N SER A 44 -1.73 -2.05 -7.45
CA SER A 44 -0.39 -2.21 -6.88
C SER A 44 -0.14 -3.63 -6.36
N LYS A 45 -1.16 -4.26 -5.76
CA LYS A 45 -1.09 -5.65 -5.30
C LYS A 45 -0.95 -6.63 -6.45
N THR A 46 -1.70 -6.46 -7.55
CA THR A 46 -1.57 -7.31 -8.74
C THR A 46 -0.18 -7.20 -9.35
N GLN A 47 0.40 -6.00 -9.39
CA GLN A 47 1.77 -5.81 -9.87
C GLN A 47 2.81 -6.55 -9.00
N ASP A 48 2.61 -6.54 -7.69
CA ASP A 48 3.43 -7.29 -6.71
C ASP A 48 3.32 -8.81 -6.92
N GLU A 49 2.10 -9.32 -7.18
CA GLU A 49 1.84 -10.76 -7.38
C GLU A 49 2.39 -11.30 -8.71
N GLU A 50 2.24 -10.53 -9.80
CA GLU A 50 2.58 -10.98 -11.15
C GLU A 50 4.05 -10.72 -11.52
N VAL A 51 4.62 -9.61 -11.05
CA VAL A 51 5.97 -9.15 -11.46
C VAL A 51 6.91 -9.02 -10.26
N GLY A 52 6.39 -8.68 -9.08
CA GLY A 52 7.18 -8.48 -7.87
C GLY A 52 8.00 -7.18 -7.83
N ASP A 53 7.78 -6.27 -8.78
CA ASP A 53 8.41 -4.94 -8.83
C ASP A 53 7.52 -3.91 -9.53
N GLY A 54 7.79 -2.62 -9.34
CA GLY A 54 7.04 -1.52 -9.94
C GLY A 54 5.75 -1.18 -9.20
N THR A 55 5.56 -1.71 -7.99
CA THR A 55 4.36 -1.52 -7.15
C THR A 55 4.04 -0.06 -6.88
N THR A 56 5.07 0.79 -6.72
CA THR A 56 4.94 2.24 -6.57
C THR A 56 4.65 2.94 -7.90
N THR A 57 5.36 2.55 -8.96
CA THR A 57 5.24 3.17 -10.28
C THR A 57 3.83 3.00 -10.84
N VAL A 58 3.26 1.80 -10.74
CA VAL A 58 1.91 1.52 -11.26
C VAL A 58 0.85 2.34 -10.53
N ALA A 59 0.98 2.53 -9.22
CA ALA A 59 0.04 3.34 -8.44
C ALA A 59 0.10 4.83 -8.81
N VAL A 60 1.30 5.39 -8.99
CA VAL A 60 1.49 6.79 -9.42
C VAL A 60 1.01 6.99 -10.85
N MET A 61 1.32 6.06 -11.75
CA MET A 61 0.88 6.11 -13.14
C MET A 61 -0.64 6.06 -13.27
N ALA A 62 -1.31 5.17 -12.52
CA ALA A 62 -2.77 5.11 -12.49
C ALA A 62 -3.38 6.43 -11.95
N GLY A 63 -2.77 7.03 -10.94
CA GLY A 63 -3.18 8.34 -10.42
C GLY A 63 -3.07 9.47 -11.44
N GLU A 64 -1.95 9.55 -12.19
CA GLU A 64 -1.77 10.58 -13.22
C GLU A 64 -2.68 10.38 -14.43
N LEU A 65 -3.08 9.15 -14.76
CA LEU A 65 -4.06 8.90 -15.84
C LEU A 65 -5.49 9.33 -15.48
N LEU A 66 -5.82 9.45 -14.19
CA LEU A 66 -7.13 9.82 -13.69
C LEU A 66 -7.28 11.33 -13.41
N ARG A 67 -6.20 12.09 -13.62
CA ARG A 67 -6.11 13.53 -13.35
C ARG A 67 -6.63 14.36 -14.53
#